data_AF-A0A7K7IHB2-F1
#
_entry.id   AF-A0A7K7IHB2-F1
#
_cell.length_a   1.000
_cell.length_b   1.000
_cell.length_c   1.000
_cell.angle_alpha   90.00
_cell.angle_beta   90.00
_cell.angle_gamma   90.00
#
_symmetry.space_group_name_H-M   'P 1'
#
loop_
_entity.id
_entity.type
_entity.pdbx_description
1 polymer ?
#
loop_
_entity_poly.entity_id
_entity_poly.type
_entity_poly.pdbx_seq_one_letter_code
_entity_poly.pdbx_strand_id
1 'polypeptide(L)'
;FCRRSMKRNAMFTCPFSGQCHITKDNRRHCQACRLKRCLDIGMMKEFILTDEEVQRKRELILRRKEEEALRESLKPKLSEEQQKVIDVLLEAHHKTYDPTYADFTKFRPPVRSHPGSKGDTNPSSLLAQDLSSEDPSDLFSSFSTFPEPAEPPPFPGLAEQDEQEQSSSASQELSQLTMLPHLADLVSYSIQKVIGFAKMIPGFRDLCMEDQIVLLKCSAMEVIMLRSNESFTLEDMSWSCGSPDFKYRISDVTQAGHSMELLEPLVKFQVGLKKLNLHEEEHVLLMAICILSPDRPGVREPPRVEALQERLSEVLQSYIRARHAAPGSRLLYAKMIQKLADLRSLNEEYSRQYRCLSYQPEHSMQLTPLLLEVFGNEIS
;
A
#
# COMPACT_ATOMS: atom_id res chain seq x y z
N PHE A 1 34.22 -7.16 51.76
CA PHE A 1 35.31 -7.40 52.72
C PHE A 1 36.47 -8.05 51.99
N CYS A 2 36.35 -9.32 51.55
CA CYS A 2 37.37 -10.06 50.79
C CYS A 2 38.08 -9.23 49.70
N ARG A 3 37.32 -8.63 48.76
CA ARG A 3 37.87 -7.74 47.72
C ARG A 3 38.75 -6.60 48.25
N ARG A 4 38.33 -5.92 49.33
CA ARG A 4 39.07 -4.81 49.95
C ARG A 4 40.32 -5.31 50.67
N SER A 5 40.21 -6.44 51.36
CA SER A 5 41.30 -7.10 52.05
C SER A 5 42.38 -7.59 51.08
N MET A 6 41.97 -8.22 49.96
CA MET A 6 42.87 -8.70 48.92
C MET A 6 43.53 -7.58 48.11
N LYS A 7 42.80 -6.50 47.76
CA LYS A 7 43.39 -5.34 47.06
C LYS A 7 44.47 -4.63 47.89
N ARG A 8 44.30 -4.56 49.21
CA ARG A 8 45.24 -3.90 50.12
C ARG A 8 46.32 -4.83 50.69
N ASN A 9 46.35 -6.11 50.27
CA ASN A 9 47.17 -7.15 50.90
C ASN A 9 47.06 -7.12 52.44
N ALA A 10 45.85 -6.95 52.96
CA ALA A 10 45.63 -6.76 54.39
C ALA A 10 45.96 -8.05 55.15
N MET A 11 46.92 -7.95 56.06
CA MET A 11 47.27 -9.02 56.99
C MET A 11 46.42 -8.88 58.25
N PHE A 12 45.74 -9.94 58.65
CA PHE A 12 44.94 -9.97 59.86
C PHE A 12 45.41 -11.11 60.75
N THR A 13 45.55 -10.84 62.04
CA THR A 13 45.82 -11.86 63.05
C THR A 13 44.51 -12.23 63.73
N CYS A 14 44.30 -13.52 63.95
CA CYS A 14 43.15 -13.97 64.74
C CYS A 14 43.41 -13.64 66.22
N PRO A 15 42.51 -12.93 66.92
CA PRO A 15 42.65 -12.67 68.36
C PRO A 15 42.31 -13.90 69.23
N PHE A 16 41.94 -15.02 68.60
CA PHE A 16 41.56 -16.27 69.25
C PHE A 16 42.49 -17.41 68.79
N SER A 17 41.95 -18.60 68.47
CA SER A 17 42.70 -19.80 68.08
C SER A 17 42.92 -20.00 66.57
N GLY A 18 42.55 -19.03 65.73
CA GLY A 18 42.62 -19.18 64.27
C GLY A 18 41.54 -20.09 63.64
N GLN A 19 40.58 -20.59 64.43
CA GLN A 19 39.49 -21.49 64.01
C GLN A 19 38.08 -20.92 64.28
N CYS A 20 37.91 -19.59 64.28
CA CYS A 20 36.60 -18.99 64.55
C CYS A 20 35.54 -19.42 63.52
N HIS A 21 34.40 -19.90 63.99
CA HIS A 21 33.26 -20.22 63.13
C HIS A 21 32.52 -18.95 62.68
N ILE A 22 32.64 -18.57 61.40
CA ILE A 22 32.14 -17.29 60.86
C ILE A 22 30.67 -17.40 60.35
N THR A 23 29.75 -16.68 60.97
CA THR A 23 28.32 -16.58 60.61
C THR A 23 27.93 -15.16 60.18
N LYS A 24 26.68 -14.94 59.72
CA LYS A 24 26.19 -13.61 59.30
C LYS A 24 26.31 -12.57 60.41
N ASP A 25 26.09 -12.99 61.65
CA ASP A 25 26.04 -12.14 62.84
C ASP A 25 27.43 -11.91 63.41
N ASN A 26 28.29 -12.94 63.38
CA ASN A 26 29.61 -12.84 64.00
C ASN A 26 30.76 -12.48 63.05
N ARG A 27 30.52 -12.37 61.73
CA ARG A 27 31.54 -12.05 60.69
C ARG A 27 32.32 -10.75 60.88
N ARG A 28 32.01 -9.91 61.87
CA ARG A 28 32.80 -8.71 62.16
C ARG A 28 33.82 -8.93 63.28
N HIS A 29 33.67 -9.98 64.09
CA HIS A 29 34.49 -10.23 65.29
C HIS A 29 35.90 -10.75 65.00
N CYS A 30 36.11 -11.43 63.87
CA CYS A 30 37.44 -11.88 63.46
C CYS A 30 37.65 -11.71 61.95
N GLN A 31 38.49 -10.73 61.58
CA GLN A 31 38.81 -10.44 60.19
C GLN A 31 39.71 -11.50 59.55
N ALA A 32 40.60 -12.13 60.34
CA ALA A 32 41.51 -13.19 59.91
C ALA A 32 40.75 -14.46 59.47
N CYS A 33 39.96 -15.06 60.38
CA CYS A 33 39.16 -16.25 60.06
C CYS A 33 38.08 -15.96 59.00
N ARG A 34 37.60 -14.72 58.91
CA ARG A 34 36.70 -14.31 57.82
C ARG A 34 37.40 -14.30 56.46
N LEU A 35 38.60 -13.73 56.36
CA LEU A 35 39.34 -13.71 55.11
C LEU A 35 39.73 -15.13 54.69
N LYS A 36 40.18 -15.96 55.66
CA LYS A 36 40.44 -17.39 55.45
C LYS A 36 39.22 -18.11 54.89
N ARG A 37 38.05 -17.98 55.52
CA ARG A 37 36.80 -18.57 55.00
C ARG A 37 36.45 -18.07 53.60
N CYS A 38 36.71 -16.80 53.27
CA CYS A 38 36.47 -16.28 51.91
C CYS A 38 37.37 -16.97 50.86
N LEU A 39 38.61 -17.28 51.19
CA LEU A 39 39.53 -18.04 50.33
C LEU A 39 39.07 -19.50 50.23
N ASP A 40 38.70 -20.11 51.35
CA ASP A 40 38.28 -21.52 51.43
C ASP A 40 37.03 -21.81 50.56
N ILE A 41 36.12 -20.84 50.42
CA ILE A 41 34.95 -20.95 49.53
C ILE A 41 35.26 -20.58 48.06
N GLY A 42 36.52 -20.38 47.71
CA GLY A 42 36.97 -20.15 46.33
C GLY A 42 36.99 -18.69 45.86
N MET A 43 36.96 -17.69 46.75
CA MET A 43 37.19 -16.31 46.31
C MET A 43 38.66 -16.12 45.96
N MET A 44 38.95 -15.83 44.70
CA MET A 44 40.29 -15.74 44.14
C MET A 44 40.68 -14.28 43.87
N LYS A 45 41.93 -13.92 44.19
CA LYS A 45 42.44 -12.54 44.03
C LYS A 45 42.60 -12.18 42.55
N GLU A 46 42.87 -13.18 41.73
CA GLU A 46 43.14 -13.14 40.29
C GLU A 46 41.93 -12.62 39.50
N PHE A 47 40.71 -12.74 40.03
CA PHE A 47 39.48 -12.22 39.42
C PHE A 47 39.06 -10.85 39.95
N ILE A 48 39.84 -10.23 40.84
CA ILE A 48 39.57 -8.87 41.31
C ILE A 48 40.20 -7.89 40.32
N LEU A 49 39.34 -7.22 39.56
CA LEU A 49 39.77 -6.18 38.63
C LEU A 49 40.66 -5.13 39.32
N THR A 50 41.82 -4.86 38.72
CA THR A 50 42.71 -3.77 39.11
C THR A 50 42.00 -2.43 38.95
N ASP A 51 42.52 -1.38 39.59
CA ASP A 51 41.92 -0.05 39.43
C ASP A 51 42.02 0.44 37.98
N GLU A 52 43.10 0.08 37.26
CA GLU A 52 43.26 0.30 35.82
C GLU A 52 42.23 -0.47 34.98
N GLU A 53 41.93 -1.74 35.30
CA GLU A 53 40.91 -2.53 34.60
C GLU A 53 39.49 -2.00 34.83
N VAL A 54 39.20 -1.57 36.06
CA VAL A 54 37.92 -0.90 36.37
C VAL A 54 37.82 0.42 35.60
N GLN A 55 38.90 1.18 35.51
CA GLN A 55 38.95 2.44 34.78
C GLN A 55 38.76 2.23 33.27
N ARG A 56 39.51 1.29 32.65
CA ARG A 56 39.31 0.89 31.25
C ARG A 56 37.88 0.45 30.95
N LYS A 57 37.26 -0.32 31.85
CA LYS A 57 35.85 -0.74 31.69
C LYS A 57 34.88 0.44 31.76
N ARG A 58 35.14 1.44 32.61
CA ARG A 58 34.33 2.67 32.68
C ARG A 58 34.44 3.50 31.41
N GLU A 59 35.65 3.66 30.88
CA GLU A 59 35.92 4.37 29.63
C GLU A 59 35.24 3.71 28.44
N LEU A 60 35.29 2.37 28.35
CA LEU A 60 34.55 1.61 27.32
C LEU A 60 33.04 1.83 27.40
N ILE A 61 32.47 1.88 28.61
CA ILE A 61 31.03 2.14 28.80
C ILE A 61 30.67 3.58 28.39
N LEU A 62 31.48 4.56 28.78
CA LEU A 62 31.31 5.96 28.40
C LEU A 62 31.36 6.12 26.88
N ARG A 63 32.39 5.58 26.24
CA ARG A 63 32.53 5.59 24.79
C ARG A 63 31.33 4.94 24.08
N ARG A 64 30.85 3.79 24.57
CA ARG A 64 29.66 3.13 24.01
C ARG A 64 28.41 4.01 24.14
N LYS A 65 28.23 4.70 25.27
CA LYS A 65 27.13 5.63 25.48
C LYS A 65 27.23 6.85 24.56
N GLU A 66 28.43 7.38 24.35
CA GLU A 66 28.68 8.48 23.43
C GLU A 66 28.42 8.07 21.98
N GLU A 67 28.89 6.88 21.56
CA GLU A 67 28.62 6.32 20.23
C GLU A 67 27.11 6.09 20.01
N GLU A 68 26.39 5.60 21.02
CA GLU A 68 24.94 5.40 20.98
C GLU A 68 24.17 6.74 20.95
N ALA A 69 24.57 7.72 21.77
CA ALA A 69 23.99 9.05 21.76
C ALA A 69 24.24 9.77 20.42
N LEU A 70 25.44 9.63 19.85
CA LEU A 70 25.76 10.16 18.54
C LEU A 70 24.89 9.49 17.46
N ARG A 71 24.76 8.16 17.49
CA ARG A 71 23.89 7.43 16.56
C ARG A 71 22.43 7.86 16.68
N GLU A 72 21.94 8.10 17.88
CA GLU A 72 20.58 8.60 18.13
C GLU A 72 20.41 10.04 17.64
N SER A 73 21.42 10.89 17.82
CA SER A 73 21.38 12.28 17.35
C SER A 73 21.39 12.38 15.82
N LEU A 74 22.04 11.42 15.15
CA LEU A 74 22.13 11.33 13.70
C LEU A 74 20.89 10.69 13.05
N LYS A 75 19.94 10.17 13.84
CA LYS A 75 18.71 9.60 13.27
C LYS A 75 17.92 10.72 12.56
N PRO A 76 17.50 10.52 11.31
CA PRO A 76 16.65 11.47 10.61
C PRO A 76 15.35 11.69 11.39
N LYS A 77 14.98 12.96 11.58
CA LYS A 77 13.76 13.39 12.24
C LYS A 77 12.97 14.31 11.30
N LEU A 78 11.65 14.22 11.39
CA LEU A 78 10.75 15.15 10.71
C LEU A 78 10.77 16.49 11.44
N SER A 79 10.71 17.60 10.70
CA SER A 79 10.44 18.91 11.30
C SER A 79 8.98 19.00 11.78
N GLU A 80 8.69 19.93 12.68
CA GLU A 80 7.30 20.18 13.12
C GLU A 80 6.39 20.59 11.96
N GLU A 81 6.91 21.33 10.99
CA GLU A 81 6.16 21.73 9.80
C GLU A 81 5.86 20.52 8.91
N GLN A 82 6.85 19.65 8.67
CA GLN A 82 6.65 18.42 7.91
C GLN A 82 5.61 17.50 8.59
N GLN A 83 5.65 17.40 9.93
CA GLN A 83 4.65 16.63 10.67
C GLN A 83 3.24 17.22 10.50
N LYS A 84 3.08 18.55 10.61
CA LYS A 84 1.77 19.19 10.40
C LYS A 84 1.22 18.94 9.00
N VAL A 85 2.07 18.97 7.97
CA VAL A 85 1.64 18.64 6.59
C VAL A 85 1.10 17.22 6.52
N ILE A 86 1.79 16.25 7.12
CA ILE A 86 1.34 14.85 7.18
C ILE A 86 0.00 14.74 7.91
N ASP A 87 -0.14 15.37 9.07
CA ASP A 87 -1.35 15.30 9.89
C ASP A 87 -2.57 15.86 9.13
N VAL A 88 -2.41 16.96 8.40
CA VAL A 88 -3.47 17.54 7.55
C VAL A 88 -3.86 16.57 6.43
N LEU A 89 -2.90 15.91 5.78
CA LEU A 89 -3.20 14.94 4.70
C LEU A 89 -3.87 13.67 5.24
N LEU A 90 -3.49 13.18 6.41
CA LEU A 90 -4.17 12.07 7.08
C LEU A 90 -5.61 12.44 7.42
N GLU A 91 -5.82 13.60 8.05
CA GLU A 91 -7.17 14.10 8.36
C GLU A 91 -8.01 14.24 7.09
N ALA A 92 -7.40 14.74 6.01
CA ALA A 92 -8.06 14.88 4.72
C ALA A 92 -8.51 13.52 4.17
N HIS A 93 -7.64 12.52 4.25
CA HIS A 93 -7.93 11.14 3.83
C HIS A 93 -9.06 10.54 4.66
N HIS A 94 -8.96 10.57 5.98
CA HIS A 94 -9.99 10.01 6.88
C HIS A 94 -11.36 10.66 6.72
N LYS A 95 -11.42 11.95 6.36
CA LYS A 95 -12.70 12.64 6.06
C LYS A 95 -13.31 12.27 4.72
N THR A 96 -12.52 11.71 3.80
CA THR A 96 -12.92 11.48 2.40
C THR A 96 -12.85 10.03 1.96
N TYR A 97 -12.30 9.16 2.81
CA TYR A 97 -12.29 7.73 2.66
C TYR A 97 -13.10 7.08 3.79
N ASP A 98 -14.20 6.44 3.45
CA ASP A 98 -15.01 5.67 4.39
C ASP A 98 -14.60 4.19 4.32
N PRO A 99 -13.88 3.64 5.32
CA PRO A 99 -13.46 2.24 5.32
C PRO A 99 -14.62 1.26 5.55
N THR A 100 -15.81 1.75 5.92
CA THR A 100 -17.02 0.92 6.07
C THR A 100 -17.77 0.74 4.75
N TYR A 101 -17.49 1.59 3.76
CA TYR A 101 -18.17 1.63 2.46
C TYR A 101 -19.70 1.74 2.57
N ALA A 102 -20.22 2.37 3.63
CA ALA A 102 -21.65 2.39 3.93
C ALA A 102 -22.48 3.04 2.81
N ASP A 103 -21.92 4.06 2.16
CA ASP A 103 -22.55 4.79 1.06
C ASP A 103 -22.72 3.96 -0.23
N PHE A 104 -22.06 2.80 -0.36
CA PHE A 104 -22.12 2.00 -1.60
C PHE A 104 -23.50 1.41 -1.87
N THR A 105 -24.31 1.28 -0.81
CA THR A 105 -25.73 0.87 -0.89
C THR A 105 -26.62 1.89 -1.61
N LYS A 106 -26.15 3.13 -1.81
CA LYS A 106 -26.88 4.21 -2.50
C LYS A 106 -26.69 4.17 -4.02
N PHE A 107 -25.77 3.36 -4.53
CA PHE A 107 -25.48 3.27 -5.96
C PHE A 107 -26.54 2.41 -6.66
N ARG A 108 -26.67 2.56 -7.98
CA ARG A 108 -27.37 1.56 -8.79
C ARG A 108 -26.74 0.19 -8.51
N PRO A 109 -27.55 -0.86 -8.22
CA PRO A 109 -27.02 -2.12 -7.68
C PRO A 109 -26.12 -2.83 -8.71
N PRO A 110 -25.08 -3.56 -8.25
CA PRO A 110 -24.22 -4.33 -9.14
C PRO A 110 -24.99 -5.50 -9.77
N VAL A 111 -24.99 -5.59 -11.10
CA VAL A 111 -25.61 -6.68 -11.85
C VAL A 111 -24.52 -7.51 -12.53
N ARG A 112 -24.26 -8.71 -11.99
CA ARG A 112 -23.24 -9.63 -12.51
C ARG A 112 -23.89 -10.68 -13.41
N SER A 113 -23.44 -10.75 -14.65
CA SER A 113 -23.74 -11.87 -15.54
C SER A 113 -22.85 -13.05 -15.17
N HIS A 114 -23.47 -14.16 -14.75
CA HIS A 114 -22.75 -15.41 -14.57
C HIS A 114 -22.63 -16.13 -15.92
N PRO A 115 -21.41 -16.46 -16.40
CA PRO A 115 -21.24 -17.36 -17.52
C PRO A 115 -21.66 -18.76 -17.06
N GLY A 116 -22.95 -19.07 -17.17
CA GLY A 116 -23.49 -20.38 -16.77
C GLY A 116 -24.99 -20.47 -16.51
N SER A 117 -25.71 -19.36 -16.33
CA SER A 117 -27.17 -19.42 -16.16
C SER A 117 -27.88 -19.14 -17.48
N LYS A 118 -27.89 -20.14 -18.37
CA LYS A 118 -29.01 -20.27 -19.30
C LYS A 118 -30.20 -20.72 -18.45
N GLY A 119 -31.15 -19.82 -18.25
CA GLY A 119 -32.36 -20.09 -17.48
C GLY A 119 -33.24 -21.09 -18.22
N ASP A 120 -33.22 -22.34 -17.78
CA ASP A 120 -34.43 -23.16 -17.83
C ASP A 120 -35.32 -22.76 -16.66
N THR A 121 -36.48 -22.22 -17.00
CA THR A 121 -37.59 -22.02 -16.08
C THR A 121 -38.10 -23.37 -15.57
N ASN A 122 -37.91 -23.67 -14.28
CA ASN A 122 -38.99 -24.23 -13.45
C ASN A 122 -38.64 -24.23 -11.95
N PRO A 123 -39.60 -23.89 -11.05
CA PRO A 123 -39.40 -23.95 -9.62
C PRO A 123 -39.88 -25.30 -9.07
N SER A 124 -39.00 -26.09 -8.43
CA SER A 124 -39.39 -27.12 -7.47
C SER A 124 -38.19 -27.65 -6.66
N SER A 125 -38.10 -27.19 -5.41
CA SER A 125 -37.98 -28.01 -4.18
C SER A 125 -37.00 -29.22 -4.13
N LEU A 126 -36.04 -29.08 -3.21
CA LEU A 126 -35.54 -30.06 -2.21
C LEU A 126 -34.60 -31.20 -2.67
N LEU A 127 -33.31 -31.11 -2.31
CA LEU A 127 -32.65 -31.82 -1.19
C LEU A 127 -31.12 -31.72 -1.30
N ALA A 128 -30.48 -31.57 -0.14
CA ALA A 128 -29.03 -31.53 0.02
C ALA A 128 -28.36 -32.87 -0.35
N GLN A 129 -27.15 -32.79 -0.91
CA GLN A 129 -26.04 -33.62 -0.47
C GLN A 129 -24.68 -33.05 -0.88
N ASP A 130 -23.79 -33.12 0.11
CA ASP A 130 -22.39 -32.75 0.18
C ASP A 130 -21.52 -33.66 -0.71
N LEU A 131 -20.37 -33.16 -1.17
CA LEU A 131 -19.05 -33.83 -1.17
C LEU A 131 -17.99 -33.06 -1.99
N SER A 132 -17.01 -32.54 -1.23
CA SER A 132 -15.56 -32.55 -1.48
C SER A 132 -14.92 -31.91 -2.73
N SER A 133 -14.15 -30.86 -2.44
CA SER A 133 -12.70 -30.73 -2.71
C SER A 133 -12.20 -30.91 -4.14
N GLU A 134 -11.77 -29.83 -4.81
CA GLU A 134 -10.54 -29.80 -5.63
C GLU A 134 -9.89 -28.40 -5.61
N ASP A 135 -8.56 -28.43 -5.56
CA ASP A 135 -7.57 -27.34 -5.38
C ASP A 135 -7.38 -26.54 -6.69
N PRO A 136 -7.25 -25.20 -6.68
CA PRO A 136 -6.99 -24.43 -7.88
C PRO A 136 -5.51 -24.07 -8.00
N SER A 137 -4.70 -25.01 -8.46
CA SER A 137 -3.32 -24.72 -8.87
C SER A 137 -3.00 -25.44 -10.17
N ASP A 138 -3.50 -24.92 -11.31
CA ASP A 138 -2.99 -25.24 -12.66
C ASP A 138 -3.55 -24.30 -13.75
N LEU A 139 -3.36 -22.99 -13.61
CA LEU A 139 -3.72 -22.01 -14.66
C LEU A 139 -2.52 -21.25 -15.25
N PHE A 140 -1.28 -21.70 -15.04
CA PHE A 140 -0.09 -21.01 -15.56
C PHE A 140 1.02 -21.89 -16.16
N SER A 141 0.69 -23.08 -16.66
CA SER A 141 1.68 -23.93 -17.34
C SER A 141 1.19 -24.40 -18.71
N SER A 142 1.23 -23.50 -19.69
CA SER A 142 1.26 -23.86 -21.12
C SER A 142 1.77 -22.68 -21.94
N PHE A 143 3.08 -22.47 -21.90
CA PHE A 143 3.80 -21.74 -22.93
C PHE A 143 5.03 -22.57 -23.32
N SER A 144 5.26 -22.65 -24.63
CA SER A 144 6.45 -23.18 -25.35
C SER A 144 6.31 -24.57 -25.95
N THR A 145 5.74 -24.65 -27.16
CA THR A 145 6.38 -25.37 -28.28
C THR A 145 5.81 -24.87 -29.62
N PHE A 146 6.67 -24.28 -30.46
CA PHE A 146 6.41 -24.10 -31.90
C PHE A 146 6.67 -25.41 -32.64
N PRO A 147 5.92 -25.71 -33.71
CA PRO A 147 6.59 -25.91 -35.00
C PRO A 147 5.90 -25.24 -36.20
N GLU A 148 6.70 -25.01 -37.24
CA GLU A 148 6.48 -24.32 -38.52
C GLU A 148 5.81 -25.23 -39.61
N PRO A 149 5.61 -24.82 -40.90
CA PRO A 149 4.31 -24.82 -41.56
C PRO A 149 4.15 -25.90 -42.65
N ALA A 150 2.90 -26.22 -43.03
CA ALA A 150 2.60 -27.01 -44.23
C ALA A 150 1.37 -26.44 -44.97
N GLU A 151 1.53 -26.25 -46.28
CA GLU A 151 0.53 -25.73 -47.25
C GLU A 151 -0.42 -26.83 -47.81
N PRO A 152 -1.52 -26.45 -48.53
CA PRO A 152 -2.83 -27.11 -48.48
C PRO A 152 -3.20 -27.93 -49.73
N PRO A 153 -4.39 -28.57 -49.75
CA PRO A 153 -5.12 -28.77 -51.01
C PRO A 153 -6.65 -28.51 -50.85
N PRO A 154 -7.50 -28.60 -51.91
CA PRO A 154 -8.01 -27.44 -52.63
C PRO A 154 -9.53 -27.23 -52.46
N PHE A 155 -9.98 -26.03 -52.79
CA PHE A 155 -11.40 -25.66 -52.97
C PHE A 155 -12.11 -26.55 -53.98
N PRO A 156 -13.42 -26.77 -53.79
CA PRO A 156 -14.34 -26.63 -54.91
C PRO A 156 -15.55 -25.76 -54.58
N GLY A 157 -15.83 -24.84 -55.51
CA GLY A 157 -17.19 -24.58 -55.97
C GLY A 157 -17.98 -23.52 -55.22
N LEU A 158 -18.04 -22.33 -55.82
CA LEU A 158 -19.09 -21.34 -55.59
C LEU A 158 -20.47 -21.95 -55.85
N ALA A 159 -21.36 -21.87 -54.87
CA ALA A 159 -22.79 -21.87 -55.08
C ALA A 159 -23.37 -20.72 -54.25
N GLU A 160 -23.75 -19.66 -54.95
CA GLU A 160 -24.61 -18.59 -54.43
C GLU A 160 -25.98 -19.20 -54.09
N GLN A 161 -26.36 -19.22 -52.82
CA GLN A 161 -27.76 -19.36 -52.41
C GLN A 161 -28.06 -18.46 -51.22
N ASP A 162 -29.14 -17.71 -51.37
CA ASP A 162 -29.76 -16.80 -50.43
C ASP A 162 -29.89 -17.39 -49.01
N GLU A 163 -29.30 -16.71 -48.03
CA GLU A 163 -29.75 -16.77 -46.63
C GLU A 163 -29.86 -15.35 -46.10
N GLN A 164 -30.86 -14.64 -46.60
CA GLN A 164 -31.48 -13.55 -45.87
C GLN A 164 -32.54 -14.15 -44.94
N GLU A 165 -32.58 -13.64 -43.70
CA GLU A 165 -33.56 -13.93 -42.64
C GLU A 165 -33.22 -15.03 -41.60
N GLN A 166 -32.05 -14.94 -40.95
CA GLN A 166 -31.91 -15.41 -39.55
C GLN A 166 -30.67 -14.88 -38.81
N SER A 167 -30.35 -13.59 -38.93
CA SER A 167 -29.22 -12.96 -38.20
C SER A 167 -29.59 -11.79 -37.28
N SER A 168 -30.88 -11.44 -37.19
CA SER A 168 -31.34 -10.28 -36.42
C SER A 168 -31.61 -10.53 -34.93
N SER A 169 -31.65 -11.79 -34.46
CA SER A 169 -31.87 -12.07 -33.03
C SER A 169 -30.60 -12.43 -32.25
N ALA A 170 -29.59 -13.02 -32.90
CA ALA A 170 -28.33 -13.41 -32.23
C ALA A 170 -27.32 -12.27 -32.07
N SER A 171 -27.50 -11.15 -32.79
CA SER A 171 -26.68 -9.94 -32.69
C SER A 171 -27.18 -8.95 -31.63
N GLN A 172 -28.37 -9.21 -31.04
CA GLN A 172 -29.00 -8.33 -30.07
C GLN A 172 -28.68 -8.69 -28.60
N GLU A 173 -28.10 -9.87 -28.35
CA GLU A 173 -27.76 -10.35 -26.99
C GLU A 173 -26.33 -10.00 -26.53
N LEU A 174 -25.51 -9.36 -27.37
CA LEU A 174 -24.08 -9.14 -27.09
C LEU A 174 -23.70 -7.78 -26.46
N SER A 175 -24.63 -7.01 -25.89
CA SER A 175 -24.40 -5.56 -25.66
C SER A 175 -24.92 -4.95 -24.35
N GLN A 176 -25.23 -5.72 -23.31
CA GLN A 176 -25.56 -5.12 -22.01
C GLN A 176 -24.32 -5.06 -21.11
N LEU A 177 -23.75 -3.86 -20.96
CA LEU A 177 -22.72 -3.56 -19.98
C LEU A 177 -23.34 -3.52 -18.57
N THR A 178 -23.66 -4.70 -18.02
CA THR A 178 -24.50 -4.84 -16.81
C THR A 178 -23.90 -4.16 -15.57
N MET A 179 -22.57 -4.03 -15.50
CA MET A 179 -21.88 -3.38 -14.39
C MET A 179 -21.64 -1.88 -14.61
N LEU A 180 -21.86 -1.36 -15.82
CA LEU A 180 -21.60 0.06 -16.15
C LEU A 180 -22.37 1.04 -15.25
N PRO A 181 -23.69 0.90 -15.00
CA PRO A 181 -24.42 1.82 -14.13
C PRO A 181 -23.84 1.89 -12.71
N HIS A 182 -23.53 0.73 -12.12
CA HIS A 182 -22.99 0.64 -10.77
C HIS A 182 -21.59 1.25 -10.68
N LEU A 183 -20.69 0.90 -11.60
CA LEU A 183 -19.32 1.41 -11.59
C LEU A 183 -19.26 2.90 -11.96
N ALA A 184 -20.18 3.41 -12.77
CA ALA A 184 -20.29 4.85 -13.03
C ALA A 184 -20.66 5.63 -11.75
N ASP A 185 -21.56 5.11 -10.92
CA ASP A 185 -21.90 5.72 -9.63
C ASP A 185 -20.73 5.64 -8.65
N LEU A 186 -20.05 4.50 -8.58
CA LEU A 186 -18.87 4.31 -7.72
C LEU A 186 -17.74 5.28 -8.10
N VAL A 187 -17.43 5.41 -9.40
CA VAL A 187 -16.40 6.33 -9.88
C VAL A 187 -16.80 7.77 -9.62
N SER A 188 -18.08 8.14 -9.86
CA SER A 188 -18.60 9.47 -9.56
C SER A 188 -18.49 9.85 -8.08
N TYR A 189 -18.89 8.93 -7.20
CA TYR A 189 -18.69 9.07 -5.76
C TYR A 189 -17.20 9.26 -5.42
N SER A 190 -16.34 8.45 -6.02
CA SER A 190 -14.90 8.50 -5.77
C SER A 190 -14.29 9.83 -6.23
N ILE A 191 -14.71 10.39 -7.37
CA ILE A 191 -14.32 11.72 -7.84
C ILE A 191 -14.65 12.78 -6.78
N GLN A 192 -15.88 12.78 -6.25
CA GLN A 192 -16.28 13.75 -5.22
C GLN A 192 -15.37 13.67 -3.97
N LYS A 193 -14.99 12.46 -3.58
CA LYS A 193 -14.07 12.25 -2.47
C LYS A 193 -12.64 12.71 -2.80
N VAL A 194 -12.15 12.50 -4.03
CA VAL A 194 -10.85 13.05 -4.48
C VAL A 194 -10.86 14.58 -4.47
N ILE A 195 -11.94 15.22 -4.93
CA ILE A 195 -12.12 16.67 -4.86
C ILE A 195 -12.08 17.15 -3.40
N GLY A 196 -12.76 16.43 -2.50
CA GLY A 196 -12.74 16.71 -1.07
C GLY A 196 -11.33 16.65 -0.49
N PHE A 197 -10.57 15.60 -0.84
CA PHE A 197 -9.19 15.42 -0.39
C PHE A 197 -8.29 16.54 -0.90
N ALA A 198 -8.35 16.83 -2.21
CA ALA A 198 -7.54 17.87 -2.86
C ALA A 198 -7.73 19.24 -2.21
N LYS A 199 -8.97 19.61 -1.88
CA LYS A 199 -9.29 20.89 -1.22
C LYS A 199 -8.65 21.05 0.16
N MET A 200 -8.19 19.97 0.79
CA MET A 200 -7.51 20.01 2.09
C MET A 200 -5.99 19.93 1.98
N ILE A 201 -5.43 19.69 0.78
CA ILE A 201 -3.98 19.70 0.56
C ILE A 201 -3.44 21.13 0.81
N PRO A 202 -2.41 21.30 1.67
CA PRO A 202 -1.83 22.62 1.94
C PRO A 202 -1.35 23.32 0.67
N GLY A 203 -1.91 24.49 0.38
CA GLY A 203 -1.58 25.31 -0.80
C GLY A 203 -2.47 25.07 -2.02
N PHE A 204 -3.27 23.99 -2.08
CA PHE A 204 -4.08 23.67 -3.27
C PHE A 204 -5.16 24.72 -3.53
N ARG A 205 -5.87 25.17 -2.48
CA ARG A 205 -6.93 26.19 -2.59
C ARG A 205 -6.40 27.59 -2.93
N ASP A 206 -5.09 27.80 -2.81
CA ASP A 206 -4.47 29.07 -3.11
C ASP A 206 -4.13 29.20 -4.61
N LEU A 207 -4.10 28.08 -5.35
CA LEU A 207 -3.95 28.06 -6.81
C LEU A 207 -5.14 28.73 -7.50
N CYS A 208 -4.95 29.24 -8.73
CA CYS A 208 -6.07 29.73 -9.54
C CYS A 208 -7.10 28.62 -9.79
N MET A 209 -8.37 29.01 -10.00
CA MET A 209 -9.48 28.06 -10.13
C MET A 209 -9.30 27.15 -11.35
N GLU A 210 -8.73 27.69 -12.43
CA GLU A 210 -8.38 26.97 -13.64
C GLU A 210 -7.40 25.83 -13.36
N ASP A 211 -6.33 26.09 -12.60
CA ASP A 211 -5.35 25.07 -12.23
C ASP A 211 -5.96 24.03 -11.28
N GLN A 212 -6.78 24.44 -10.32
CA GLN A 212 -7.49 23.48 -9.46
C GLN A 212 -8.35 22.51 -10.28
N ILE A 213 -9.07 23.01 -11.29
CA ILE A 213 -9.90 22.20 -12.20
C ILE A 213 -9.03 21.27 -13.04
N VAL A 214 -7.99 21.80 -13.71
CA VAL A 214 -7.12 21.01 -14.59
C VAL A 214 -6.42 19.89 -13.82
N LEU A 215 -5.85 20.19 -12.65
CA LEU A 215 -5.18 19.20 -11.82
C LEU A 215 -6.14 18.07 -11.41
N LEU A 216 -7.38 18.41 -11.03
CA LEU A 216 -8.41 17.42 -10.71
C LEU A 216 -8.84 16.60 -11.93
N LYS A 217 -9.12 17.23 -13.07
CA LYS A 217 -9.51 16.53 -14.30
C LYS A 217 -8.43 15.54 -14.76
N CYS A 218 -7.16 15.94 -14.70
CA CYS A 218 -6.07 15.09 -15.16
C CYS A 218 -5.64 14.00 -14.17
N SER A 219 -5.85 14.17 -12.86
CA SER A 219 -5.38 13.23 -11.84
C SER A 219 -6.47 12.37 -11.20
N ALA A 220 -7.76 12.68 -11.37
CA ALA A 220 -8.84 12.02 -10.65
C ALA A 220 -8.78 10.49 -10.77
N MET A 221 -8.62 9.95 -11.98
CA MET A 221 -8.55 8.50 -12.17
C MET A 221 -7.28 7.89 -11.56
N GLU A 222 -6.14 8.57 -11.67
CA GLU A 222 -4.88 8.11 -11.07
C GLU A 222 -5.01 8.00 -9.54
N VAL A 223 -5.63 8.99 -8.90
CA VAL A 223 -5.88 8.98 -7.45
C VAL A 223 -6.93 7.93 -7.08
N ILE A 224 -7.93 7.69 -7.92
CA ILE A 224 -8.91 6.59 -7.74
C ILE A 224 -8.21 5.22 -7.81
N MET A 225 -7.23 5.05 -8.70
CA MET A 225 -6.42 3.84 -8.76
C MET A 225 -5.52 3.69 -7.53
N LEU A 226 -4.91 4.78 -7.04
CA LEU A 226 -4.12 4.76 -5.79
C LEU A 226 -4.97 4.34 -4.58
N ARG A 227 -6.05 5.08 -4.28
CA ARG A 227 -6.90 4.83 -3.11
C ARG A 227 -7.58 3.46 -3.13
N SER A 228 -7.86 2.91 -4.32
CA SER A 228 -8.47 1.58 -4.41
C SER A 228 -7.51 0.48 -3.94
N ASN A 229 -6.20 0.76 -3.82
CA ASN A 229 -5.25 -0.18 -3.25
C ASN A 229 -5.55 -0.53 -1.79
N GLU A 230 -6.20 0.36 -1.04
CA GLU A 230 -6.61 0.10 0.35
C GLU A 230 -7.58 -1.08 0.45
N SER A 231 -8.56 -1.18 -0.46
CA SER A 231 -9.50 -2.31 -0.53
C SER A 231 -9.03 -3.49 -1.39
N PHE A 232 -7.90 -3.36 -2.08
CA PHE A 232 -7.35 -4.43 -2.91
C PHE A 232 -6.69 -5.54 -2.08
N THR A 233 -7.04 -6.79 -2.38
CA THR A 233 -6.55 -7.99 -1.70
C THR A 233 -5.67 -8.84 -2.63
N LEU A 234 -4.49 -9.25 -2.13
CA LEU A 234 -3.58 -10.13 -2.87
C LEU A 234 -4.03 -11.59 -2.93
N GLU A 235 -4.95 -12.00 -2.05
CA GLU A 235 -5.43 -13.38 -1.94
C GLU A 235 -6.17 -13.83 -3.20
N ASP A 236 -7.04 -12.97 -3.72
CA ASP A 236 -7.92 -13.29 -4.85
C ASP A 236 -7.96 -12.20 -5.92
N MET A 237 -7.01 -11.24 -5.86
CA MET A 237 -6.84 -10.17 -6.84
C MET A 237 -8.12 -9.38 -7.09
N SER A 238 -8.82 -9.02 -6.00
CA SER A 238 -10.10 -8.32 -6.04
C SER A 238 -10.11 -7.08 -5.15
N TRP A 239 -11.10 -6.21 -5.32
CA TRP A 239 -11.36 -5.10 -4.41
C TRP A 239 -12.53 -5.45 -3.51
N SER A 240 -12.29 -5.54 -2.20
CA SER A 240 -13.30 -5.92 -1.22
C SER A 240 -13.76 -4.70 -0.42
N CYS A 241 -14.92 -4.16 -0.78
CA CYS A 241 -15.46 -2.92 -0.18
C CYS A 241 -16.61 -3.22 0.81
N GLY A 242 -16.29 -3.89 1.92
CA GLY A 242 -17.25 -4.23 2.97
C GLY A 242 -18.08 -5.47 2.64
N SER A 243 -19.34 -5.28 2.21
CA SER A 243 -20.26 -6.39 1.89
C SER A 243 -19.75 -7.25 0.71
N PRO A 244 -20.03 -8.57 0.66
CA PRO A 244 -19.77 -9.40 -0.51
C PRO A 244 -20.36 -8.85 -1.82
N ASP A 245 -21.46 -8.09 -1.74
CA ASP A 245 -22.09 -7.44 -2.90
C ASP A 245 -21.15 -6.41 -3.57
N PHE A 246 -20.24 -5.82 -2.80
CA PHE A 246 -19.27 -4.81 -3.23
C PHE A 246 -17.85 -5.39 -3.29
N LYS A 247 -17.76 -6.67 -3.64
CA LYS A 247 -16.52 -7.32 -4.03
C LYS A 247 -16.37 -7.30 -5.55
N TYR A 248 -15.34 -6.62 -6.04
CA TYR A 248 -15.13 -6.40 -7.47
C TYR A 248 -13.98 -7.26 -8.00
N ARG A 249 -14.30 -8.15 -8.93
CA ARG A 249 -13.32 -8.95 -9.69
C ARG A 249 -13.03 -8.27 -11.03
N ILE A 250 -11.96 -8.70 -11.70
CA ILE A 250 -11.64 -8.26 -13.07
C ILE A 250 -12.85 -8.45 -14.00
N SER A 251 -13.56 -9.57 -13.88
CA SER A 251 -14.78 -9.89 -14.65
C SER A 251 -15.91 -8.88 -14.47
N ASP A 252 -15.98 -8.21 -13.32
CA ASP A 252 -17.02 -7.24 -13.03
C ASP A 252 -16.71 -5.91 -13.76
N VAL A 253 -15.42 -5.55 -13.83
CA VAL A 253 -14.98 -4.33 -14.54
C VAL A 253 -15.04 -4.52 -16.06
N THR A 254 -14.80 -5.74 -16.57
CA THR A 254 -15.03 -6.04 -17.99
C THR A 254 -16.50 -5.89 -18.39
N GLN A 255 -17.43 -6.21 -17.49
CA GLN A 255 -18.87 -6.02 -17.71
C GLN A 255 -19.31 -4.54 -17.68
N ALA A 256 -18.40 -3.61 -17.38
CA ALA A 256 -18.62 -2.17 -17.58
C ALA A 256 -17.98 -1.64 -18.89
N GLY A 257 -17.45 -2.54 -19.72
CA GLY A 257 -16.94 -2.20 -21.06
C GLY A 257 -15.43 -1.94 -21.12
N HIS A 258 -14.69 -2.22 -20.05
CA HIS A 258 -13.24 -2.11 -20.05
C HIS A 258 -12.55 -3.40 -20.50
N SER A 259 -11.52 -3.27 -21.34
CA SER A 259 -10.78 -4.41 -21.88
C SER A 259 -9.59 -4.81 -21.00
N MET A 260 -9.03 -6.00 -21.26
CA MET A 260 -7.82 -6.47 -20.59
C MET A 260 -6.59 -5.59 -20.83
N GLU A 261 -6.57 -4.78 -21.89
CA GLU A 261 -5.49 -3.81 -22.17
C GLU A 261 -5.34 -2.78 -21.04
N LEU A 262 -6.44 -2.43 -20.36
CA LEU A 262 -6.43 -1.60 -19.16
C LEU A 262 -6.28 -2.43 -17.89
N LEU A 263 -7.05 -3.52 -17.79
CA LEU A 263 -7.21 -4.23 -16.52
C LEU A 263 -5.97 -5.03 -16.12
N GLU A 264 -5.24 -5.62 -17.07
CA GLU A 264 -4.01 -6.35 -16.76
C GLU A 264 -2.92 -5.41 -16.18
N PRO A 265 -2.59 -4.27 -16.83
CA PRO A 265 -1.71 -3.27 -16.23
C PRO A 265 -2.23 -2.73 -14.89
N LEU A 266 -3.54 -2.52 -14.73
CA LEU A 266 -4.13 -2.04 -13.49
C LEU A 266 -3.90 -3.03 -12.33
N VAL A 267 -4.16 -4.32 -12.54
CA VAL A 267 -3.92 -5.34 -11.51
C VAL A 267 -2.44 -5.48 -11.20
N LYS A 268 -1.56 -5.45 -12.21
CA LYS A 268 -0.10 -5.41 -11.99
C LYS A 268 0.33 -4.21 -11.15
N PHE A 269 -0.27 -3.05 -11.40
CA PHE A 269 -0.06 -1.84 -10.61
C PHE A 269 -0.52 -2.04 -9.16
N GLN A 270 -1.74 -2.54 -8.93
CA GLN A 270 -2.27 -2.79 -7.58
C GLN A 270 -1.41 -3.77 -6.78
N VAL A 271 -1.02 -4.88 -7.38
CA VAL A 271 -0.12 -5.87 -6.77
C VAL A 271 1.23 -5.24 -6.44
N GLY A 272 1.80 -4.49 -7.39
CA GLY A 272 3.08 -3.81 -7.22
C GLY A 272 3.05 -2.78 -6.08
N LEU A 273 1.97 -2.01 -5.97
CA LEU A 273 1.78 -1.01 -4.93
C LEU A 273 1.57 -1.65 -3.55
N LYS A 274 0.73 -2.70 -3.45
CA LYS A 274 0.47 -3.40 -2.19
C LYS A 274 1.75 -4.02 -1.62
N LYS A 275 2.62 -4.55 -2.49
CA LYS A 275 3.93 -5.11 -2.12
C LYS A 275 4.94 -4.09 -1.60
N LEU A 276 4.69 -2.78 -1.79
CA LEU A 276 5.53 -1.74 -1.17
C LEU A 276 5.27 -1.61 0.34
N ASN A 277 4.15 -2.16 0.86
CA ASN A 277 3.75 -2.06 2.26
C ASN A 277 3.83 -0.62 2.77
N LEU A 278 3.23 0.30 2.01
CA LEU A 278 3.24 1.72 2.35
C LEU A 278 2.55 1.95 3.69
N HIS A 279 3.12 2.83 4.50
CA HIS A 279 2.40 3.42 5.61
C HIS A 279 1.27 4.32 5.08
N GLU A 280 0.28 4.61 5.92
CA GLU A 280 -0.82 5.50 5.56
C GLU A 280 -0.29 6.89 5.16
N GLU A 281 0.69 7.41 5.89
CA GLU A 281 1.33 8.70 5.62
C GLU A 281 2.00 8.72 4.24
N GLU A 282 2.67 7.64 3.86
CA GLU A 282 3.32 7.49 2.55
C GLU A 282 2.27 7.44 1.44
N HIS A 283 1.14 6.77 1.69
CA HIS A 283 0.03 6.67 0.75
C HIS A 283 -0.62 8.03 0.48
N VAL A 284 -0.96 8.80 1.52
CA VAL A 284 -1.59 10.12 1.37
C VAL A 284 -0.65 11.15 0.75
N LEU A 285 0.65 11.08 1.06
CA LEU A 285 1.68 11.90 0.42
C LEU A 285 1.80 11.56 -1.07
N LEU A 286 1.77 10.28 -1.44
CA LEU A 286 1.81 9.86 -2.84
C LEU A 286 0.59 10.36 -3.63
N MET A 287 -0.60 10.30 -3.04
CA MET A 287 -1.81 10.86 -3.64
C MET A 287 -1.70 12.38 -3.83
N ALA A 288 -1.21 13.12 -2.82
CA ALA A 288 -1.06 14.56 -2.90
C ALA A 288 -0.02 14.98 -3.96
N ILE A 289 1.10 14.26 -4.08
CA ILE A 289 2.12 14.45 -5.13
C ILE A 289 1.53 14.16 -6.51
N CYS A 290 0.71 13.11 -6.66
CA CYS A 290 0.03 12.78 -7.91
C CYS A 290 -0.91 13.90 -8.38
N ILE A 291 -1.69 14.49 -7.46
CA ILE A 291 -2.61 15.60 -7.75
C ILE A 291 -1.84 16.84 -8.17
N LEU A 292 -0.81 17.22 -7.41
CA LEU A 292 0.01 18.42 -7.66
C LEU A 292 1.09 18.17 -8.73
N SER A 293 0.72 17.63 -9.89
CA SER A 293 1.64 17.43 -11.01
C SER A 293 1.70 18.70 -11.88
N PRO A 294 2.85 19.39 -12.02
CA PRO A 294 2.93 20.63 -12.80
C PRO A 294 2.88 20.41 -14.32
N ASP A 295 3.11 19.18 -14.77
CA ASP A 295 3.17 18.78 -16.18
C ASP A 295 1.81 18.38 -16.77
N ARG A 296 0.69 18.67 -16.07
CA ARG A 296 -0.65 18.41 -16.61
C ARG A 296 -0.97 19.39 -17.75
N PRO A 297 -1.54 18.91 -18.87
CA PRO A 297 -1.98 19.78 -19.96
C PRO A 297 -3.02 20.80 -19.47
N GLY A 298 -2.76 22.10 -19.66
CA GLY A 298 -3.68 23.19 -19.31
C GLY A 298 -3.33 23.95 -18.02
N VAL A 299 -2.33 23.52 -17.25
CA VAL A 299 -1.86 24.24 -16.06
C VAL A 299 -1.27 25.60 -16.47
N ARG A 300 -1.73 26.67 -15.80
CA ARG A 300 -1.40 28.08 -16.06
C ARG A 300 -0.21 28.55 -15.24
N GLU A 301 -0.07 28.08 -14.00
CA GLU A 301 1.06 28.42 -13.11
C GLU A 301 1.95 27.19 -12.78
N PRO A 302 2.60 26.50 -13.76
CA PRO A 302 3.41 25.31 -13.48
C PRO A 302 4.47 25.49 -12.37
N PRO A 303 5.23 26.60 -12.29
CA PRO A 303 6.22 26.78 -11.23
C PRO A 303 5.62 26.79 -9.81
N ARG A 304 4.37 27.26 -9.68
CA ARG A 304 3.68 27.30 -8.40
C ARG A 304 3.21 25.92 -7.97
N VAL A 305 2.70 25.12 -8.92
CA VAL A 305 2.33 23.73 -8.69
C VAL A 305 3.56 22.89 -8.36
N GLU A 306 4.67 23.10 -9.08
CA GLU A 306 5.95 22.43 -8.86
C GLU A 306 6.49 22.69 -7.45
N ALA A 307 6.47 23.95 -6.98
CA ALA A 307 6.92 24.28 -5.62
C ALA A 307 6.09 23.57 -4.53
N LEU A 308 4.78 23.39 -4.74
CA LEU A 308 3.94 22.62 -3.83
C LEU A 308 4.28 21.12 -3.87
N GLN A 309 4.49 20.57 -5.06
CA GLN A 309 4.85 19.16 -5.26
C GLN A 309 6.23 18.83 -4.68
N GLU A 310 7.20 19.70 -4.87
CA GLU A 310 8.57 19.57 -4.35
C GLU A 310 8.55 19.52 -2.83
N ARG A 311 7.83 20.43 -2.17
CA ARG A 311 7.66 20.42 -0.71
C ARG A 311 7.07 19.10 -0.20
N LEU A 312 6.05 18.55 -0.88
CA LEU A 312 5.47 17.25 -0.50
C LEU A 312 6.44 16.09 -0.74
N SER A 313 7.23 16.16 -1.81
CA SER A 313 8.26 15.18 -2.14
C SER A 313 9.39 15.16 -1.11
N GLU A 314 9.79 16.33 -0.59
CA GLU A 314 10.73 16.45 0.52
C GLU A 314 10.17 15.87 1.82
N VAL A 315 8.90 16.17 2.14
CA VAL A 315 8.21 15.59 3.31
C VAL A 315 8.19 14.07 3.23
N LEU A 316 7.86 13.50 2.07
CA LEU A 316 7.85 12.05 1.86
C LEU A 316 9.24 11.44 2.01
N GLN A 317 10.27 12.03 1.42
CA GLN A 317 11.65 11.55 1.59
C GLN A 317 12.12 11.61 3.04
N SER A 318 11.80 12.70 3.76
CA SER A 318 12.09 12.84 5.19
C SER A 318 11.33 11.78 6.01
N TYR A 319 10.06 11.53 5.70
CA TYR A 319 9.24 10.53 6.38
C TYR A 319 9.83 9.13 6.20
N ILE A 320 10.10 8.71 4.96
CA ILE A 320 10.66 7.39 4.65
C ILE A 320 11.99 7.18 5.41
N ARG A 321 12.87 8.19 5.41
CA ARG A 321 14.16 8.12 6.12
C ARG A 321 13.98 8.02 7.63
N ALA A 322 13.03 8.76 8.20
CA ALA A 322 12.80 8.85 9.64
C ALA A 322 12.02 7.67 10.23
N ARG A 323 11.05 7.14 9.49
CA ARG A 323 10.02 6.22 10.04
C ARG A 323 9.90 4.89 9.33
N HIS A 324 10.30 4.77 8.06
CA HIS A 324 10.23 3.50 7.35
C HIS A 324 11.49 2.66 7.63
N ALA A 325 11.30 1.48 8.21
CA ALA A 325 12.42 0.65 8.67
C ALA A 325 13.29 0.13 7.49
N ALA A 326 14.60 0.06 7.73
CA ALA A 326 15.52 -0.62 6.81
C ALA A 326 15.28 -2.16 6.86
N PRO A 327 15.43 -2.89 5.74
CA PRO A 327 16.00 -2.47 4.45
C PRO A 327 14.99 -1.88 3.44
N GLY A 328 13.69 -1.88 3.75
CA GLY A 328 12.61 -1.46 2.83
C GLY A 328 12.69 0.00 2.38
N SER A 329 13.21 0.89 3.23
CA SER A 329 13.20 2.34 3.00
C SER A 329 14.19 2.87 1.95
N ARG A 330 15.29 2.17 1.66
CA ARG A 330 16.40 2.74 0.86
C ARG A 330 15.99 3.14 -0.56
N LEU A 331 15.16 2.31 -1.22
CA LEU A 331 14.71 2.53 -2.59
C LEU A 331 13.21 2.81 -2.67
N LEU A 332 12.54 2.98 -1.54
CA LEU A 332 11.10 3.10 -1.48
C LEU A 332 10.60 4.34 -2.23
N TYR A 333 11.21 5.51 -1.98
CA TYR A 333 10.85 6.74 -2.66
C TYR A 333 10.92 6.60 -4.19
N ALA A 334 12.03 6.06 -4.72
CA ALA A 334 12.18 5.84 -6.15
C ALA A 334 11.11 4.89 -6.72
N LYS A 335 10.77 3.82 -5.99
CA LYS A 335 9.69 2.91 -6.38
C LYS A 335 8.32 3.59 -6.36
N MET A 336 8.06 4.48 -5.40
CA MET A 336 6.81 5.26 -5.34
C MET A 336 6.70 6.25 -6.50
N ILE A 337 7.79 6.95 -6.87
CA ILE A 337 7.79 7.82 -8.04
C ILE A 337 7.59 7.02 -9.33
N GLN A 338 8.20 5.83 -9.45
CA GLN A 338 7.92 4.93 -10.58
C GLN A 338 6.43 4.56 -10.66
N LYS A 339 5.74 4.38 -9.52
CA LYS A 339 4.28 4.15 -9.51
C LYS A 339 3.49 5.32 -10.07
N LEU A 340 3.93 6.56 -9.86
CA LEU A 340 3.31 7.73 -10.51
C LEU A 340 3.48 7.72 -12.02
N ALA A 341 4.64 7.25 -12.52
CA ALA A 341 4.84 7.07 -13.97
C ALA A 341 3.94 5.97 -14.54
N ASP A 342 3.83 4.83 -13.85
CA ASP A 342 2.92 3.73 -14.24
C ASP A 342 1.46 4.23 -14.34
N LEU A 343 1.04 5.12 -13.43
CA LEU A 343 -0.30 5.74 -13.45
C LEU A 343 -0.56 6.60 -14.68
N ARG A 344 0.46 7.26 -15.25
CA ARG A 344 0.28 8.06 -16.48
C ARG A 344 -0.14 7.17 -17.65
N SER A 345 0.51 6.02 -17.81
CA SER A 345 0.15 5.04 -18.84
C SER A 345 -1.24 4.45 -18.62
N LEU A 346 -1.59 4.13 -17.36
CA LEU A 346 -2.92 3.65 -17.01
C LEU A 346 -4.02 4.68 -17.29
N ASN A 347 -3.74 5.96 -17.02
CA ASN A 347 -4.68 7.04 -17.24
C ASN A 347 -4.90 7.32 -18.74
N GLU A 348 -3.85 7.21 -19.56
CA GLU A 348 -3.96 7.32 -21.01
C GLU A 348 -4.85 6.21 -21.59
N GLU A 349 -4.61 4.97 -21.15
CA GLU A 349 -5.38 3.81 -21.59
C GLU A 349 -6.83 3.87 -21.09
N TYR A 350 -7.06 4.28 -19.84
CA TYR A 350 -8.40 4.56 -19.31
C TYR A 350 -9.12 5.61 -20.15
N SER A 351 -8.45 6.74 -20.44
CA SER A 351 -9.02 7.84 -21.22
C SER A 351 -9.38 7.39 -22.64
N ARG A 352 -8.56 6.53 -23.25
CA ARG A 352 -8.85 5.93 -24.56
C ARG A 352 -10.13 5.10 -24.53
N GLN A 353 -10.24 4.15 -23.60
CA GLN A 353 -11.42 3.29 -23.49
C GLN A 353 -12.67 4.07 -23.07
N TYR A 354 -12.53 5.02 -22.16
CA TYR A 354 -13.61 5.92 -21.74
C TYR A 354 -14.18 6.69 -22.93
N ARG A 355 -13.33 7.24 -23.81
CA ARG A 355 -13.79 7.91 -25.04
C ARG A 355 -14.63 6.96 -25.89
N CYS A 356 -14.13 5.75 -26.16
CA CYS A 356 -14.88 4.74 -26.94
C CYS A 356 -16.27 4.44 -26.33
N LEU A 357 -16.34 4.26 -25.01
CA LEU A 357 -17.59 4.04 -24.28
C LEU A 357 -18.53 5.25 -24.36
N SER A 358 -18.01 6.45 -24.16
CA SER A 358 -18.79 7.69 -24.11
C SER A 358 -19.35 8.13 -25.47
N TYR A 359 -18.76 7.68 -26.58
CA TYR A 359 -19.27 7.98 -27.93
C TYR A 359 -20.53 7.20 -28.29
N GLN A 360 -20.82 6.09 -27.61
CA GLN A 360 -22.05 5.31 -27.80
C GLN A 360 -23.16 5.90 -26.92
N PRO A 361 -24.24 6.47 -27.52
CA PRO A 361 -25.30 7.14 -26.76
C PRO A 361 -25.93 6.25 -25.67
N GLU A 362 -26.18 4.98 -25.98
CA GLU A 362 -26.74 4.00 -25.07
C GLU A 362 -25.90 3.77 -23.79
N HIS A 363 -24.57 3.91 -23.90
CA HIS A 363 -23.65 3.76 -22.78
C HIS A 363 -23.44 5.10 -22.06
N SER A 364 -23.32 6.20 -22.82
CA SER A 364 -23.16 7.55 -22.30
C SER A 364 -24.33 7.97 -21.40
N MET A 365 -25.56 7.58 -21.75
CA MET A 365 -26.76 7.83 -20.93
C MET A 365 -26.73 7.12 -19.56
N GLN A 366 -25.86 6.13 -19.37
CA GLN A 366 -25.70 5.43 -18.10
C GLN A 366 -24.64 6.09 -17.20
N LEU A 367 -23.81 6.98 -17.75
CA LEU A 367 -22.80 7.73 -17.02
C LEU A 367 -23.42 8.86 -16.19
N THR A 368 -22.73 9.27 -15.13
CA THR A 368 -23.18 10.39 -14.31
C THR A 368 -22.68 11.72 -14.90
N PRO A 369 -23.39 12.86 -14.68
CA PRO A 369 -22.96 14.16 -15.17
C PRO A 369 -21.55 14.55 -14.75
N LEU A 370 -21.17 14.24 -13.51
CA LEU A 370 -19.83 14.54 -12.98
C LEU A 370 -18.73 13.76 -13.72
N LEU A 371 -19.01 12.52 -14.11
CA LEU A 371 -18.06 11.68 -14.84
C LEU A 371 -17.85 12.23 -16.26
N LEU A 372 -18.94 12.68 -16.90
CA LEU A 372 -18.89 13.38 -18.18
C LEU A 372 -18.13 14.71 -18.09
N GLU A 373 -18.29 15.48 -17.02
CA GLU A 373 -17.57 16.74 -16.80
C GLU A 373 -16.07 16.54 -16.59
N VAL A 374 -15.70 15.57 -15.74
CA VAL A 374 -14.30 15.35 -15.33
C VAL A 374 -13.48 14.64 -16.40
N PHE A 375 -14.05 13.64 -17.08
CA PHE A 375 -13.34 12.88 -18.13
C PHE A 375 -13.72 13.28 -19.55
N GLY A 376 -14.68 14.19 -19.72
CA GLY A 376 -15.03 14.76 -21.03
C GLY A 376 -13.96 15.71 -21.57
N ASN A 377 -13.92 15.83 -22.90
CA ASN A 377 -12.94 16.61 -23.65
C ASN A 377 -13.06 18.13 -23.49
N GLU A 378 -14.05 18.64 -22.74
CA GLU A 378 -14.21 20.07 -22.50
C GLU A 378 -13.22 20.53 -21.42
N ILE A 379 -11.97 20.76 -21.82
CA ILE A 379 -11.06 21.62 -21.07
C ILE A 379 -11.27 23.02 -21.68
N SER A 380 -12.04 23.87 -21.00
CA SER A 380 -12.23 25.28 -21.37
C SER A 380 -10.96 26.10 -21.20
#